data_AF-A0A0T2II78-F1
#
_entry.id   AF-A0A0T2II78-F1
#
_cell.length_a   1.000
_cell.length_b   1.000
_cell.length_c   1.000
_cell.angle_alpha   90.00
_cell.angle_beta   90.00
_cell.angle_gamma   90.00
#
_symmetry.space_group_name_H-M   'P 1'
#
loop_
_entity.id
_entity.type
_entity.pdbx_description
1 polymer ?
#
loop_
_entity_poly.entity_id
_entity_poly.type
_entity_poly.pdbx_seq_one_letter_code
_entity_poly.pdbx_strand_id
1 'polypeptide(L)'
;MSTSIADKLSRQFGETAVAVVQARPQVDPAMVEEIFDEAATLLHNGLALDHLDDHDADIVISELCVALVDADVATALLTRFYGATDQPTGLHDPEGVALAYENVLRILQL
;
A
#
# COMPACT_ATOMS: atom_id res chain seq x y z
N MET A 1 12.74 6.85 -18.35
CA MET A 1 13.36 6.03 -17.29
C MET A 1 12.20 5.35 -16.58
N SER A 2 12.22 4.03 -16.41
CA SER A 2 11.18 3.37 -15.61
C SER A 2 11.33 3.84 -14.16
N THR A 3 10.25 4.36 -13.59
CA THR A 3 10.16 4.78 -12.19
C THR A 3 10.18 3.53 -11.32
N SER A 4 11.00 3.51 -10.26
CA SER A 4 11.09 2.33 -9.38
C SER A 4 9.80 2.11 -8.59
N ILE A 5 9.57 0.88 -8.11
CA ILE A 5 8.42 0.57 -7.23
C ILE A 5 8.45 1.44 -5.97
N ALA A 6 9.63 1.71 -5.41
CA ALA A 6 9.80 2.62 -4.28
C ALA A 6 9.34 4.05 -4.60
N ASP A 7 9.79 4.61 -5.73
CA ASP A 7 9.39 5.96 -6.16
C ASP A 7 7.87 6.04 -6.42
N LYS A 8 7.28 4.98 -6.99
CA LYS A 8 5.83 4.87 -7.20
C LYS A 8 5.08 4.85 -5.88
N LEU A 9 5.55 4.06 -4.92
CA LEU A 9 4.96 3.92 -3.58
C LEU A 9 4.99 5.26 -2.84
N SER A 10 6.15 5.88 -2.69
CA SER A 10 6.30 7.16 -1.99
C SER A 10 5.43 8.26 -2.63
N ARG A 11 5.40 8.33 -3.96
CA ARG A 11 4.56 9.31 -4.66
C ARG A 11 3.06 9.09 -4.39
N GLN A 12 2.55 7.87 -4.54
CA GLN A 12 1.13 7.60 -4.33
C GLN A 12 0.71 7.76 -2.86
N PHE A 13 1.59 7.43 -1.92
CA PHE A 13 1.34 7.64 -0.49
C PHE A 13 1.28 9.13 -0.15
N GLY A 14 2.17 9.95 -0.72
CA GLY A 14 2.11 11.41 -0.59
C GLY A 14 0.81 12.00 -1.18
N GLU A 15 0.40 11.55 -2.38
CA GLU A 15 -0.88 11.94 -2.99
C GLU A 15 -2.08 11.56 -2.09
N THR A 16 -2.02 10.39 -1.45
CA THR A 16 -3.05 9.90 -0.53
C THR A 16 -3.09 10.71 0.77
N ALA A 17 -1.95 11.06 1.35
CA ALA A 17 -1.85 11.91 2.52
C ALA A 17 -2.54 13.27 2.27
N VAL A 18 -2.29 13.88 1.11
CA VAL A 18 -2.96 15.14 0.70
C VAL A 18 -4.48 14.95 0.62
N ALA A 19 -4.95 13.85 0.02
CA ALA A 19 -6.37 13.55 -0.08
C ALA A 19 -7.03 13.35 1.31
N VAL A 20 -6.33 12.70 2.25
CA VAL A 20 -6.80 12.52 3.63
C VAL A 20 -6.97 13.85 4.35
N VAL A 21 -5.99 14.74 4.23
CA VAL A 21 -6.04 16.09 4.84
C VAL A 21 -7.21 16.89 4.28
N GLN A 22 -7.45 16.82 2.97
CA GLN A 22 -8.60 17.49 2.34
C GLN A 22 -9.94 16.93 2.81
N ALA A 23 -10.04 15.60 2.98
CA ALA A 23 -11.27 14.94 3.42
C ALA A 23 -11.53 15.10 4.93
N ARG A 24 -10.49 15.30 5.74
CA ARG A 24 -10.56 15.40 7.20
C ARG A 24 -9.81 16.65 7.71
N PRO A 25 -10.31 17.88 7.47
CA PRO A 25 -9.58 19.11 7.79
C PRO A 25 -9.18 19.29 9.27
N GLN A 26 -9.77 18.50 10.17
CA GLN A 26 -9.47 18.47 11.59
C GLN A 26 -8.17 17.73 11.95
N VAL A 27 -7.58 16.96 11.04
CA VAL A 27 -6.32 16.25 11.29
C VAL A 27 -5.13 17.16 11.02
N ASP A 28 -4.04 16.96 11.74
CA ASP A 28 -2.80 17.71 11.50
C ASP A 28 -2.17 17.26 10.16
N PRO A 29 -2.02 18.15 9.17
CA PRO A 29 -1.44 17.78 7.88
C PRO A 29 -0.03 17.22 7.98
N ALA A 30 0.80 17.78 8.87
CA ALA A 30 2.19 17.34 9.02
C ALA A 30 2.25 15.91 9.58
N MET A 31 1.36 15.59 10.51
CA MET A 31 1.26 14.25 11.08
C MET A 31 0.79 13.23 10.05
N VAL A 32 -0.17 13.58 9.18
CA VAL A 32 -0.62 12.66 8.11
C VAL A 32 0.51 12.40 7.12
N GLU A 33 1.19 13.46 6.68
CA GLU A 33 2.34 13.32 5.76
C GLU A 33 3.43 12.43 6.36
N GLU A 34 3.80 12.65 7.63
CA GLU A 34 4.80 11.85 8.35
C GLU A 34 4.39 10.37 8.44
N ILE A 35 3.12 10.07 8.76
CA ILE A 35 2.63 8.69 8.86
C ILE A 35 2.75 7.97 7.50
N PHE A 36 2.36 8.62 6.41
CA PHE A 36 2.43 8.01 5.08
C PHE A 36 3.89 7.87 4.61
N ASP A 37 4.75 8.83 4.90
CA ASP A 37 6.18 8.75 4.55
C ASP A 37 6.91 7.63 5.32
N GLU A 38 6.62 7.51 6.63
CA GLU A 38 7.15 6.43 7.46
C GLU A 38 6.65 5.06 6.97
N ALA A 39 5.35 4.94 6.65
CA ALA A 39 4.80 3.70 6.11
C ALA A 39 5.46 3.32 4.77
N ALA A 40 5.64 4.28 3.85
CA ALA A 40 6.34 4.04 2.58
C ALA A 40 7.79 3.58 2.83
N THR A 41 8.49 4.24 3.75
CA THR A 41 9.87 3.91 4.12
C THR A 41 10.00 2.51 4.73
N LEU A 42 9.10 2.14 5.65
CA LEU A 42 9.08 0.81 6.26
C LEU A 42 8.81 -0.29 5.23
N LEU A 43 7.85 -0.08 4.33
CA LEU A 43 7.50 -1.05 3.28
C LEU A 43 8.63 -1.20 2.26
N HIS A 44 9.29 -0.10 1.88
CA HIS A 44 10.45 -0.14 1.00
C HIS A 44 11.62 -0.88 1.66
N ASN A 45 12.00 -0.50 2.89
CA ASN A 45 13.12 -1.13 3.59
C ASN A 45 12.84 -2.59 3.95
N GLY A 46 11.57 -2.94 4.16
CA GLY A 46 11.11 -4.30 4.38
C GLY A 46 11.00 -5.14 3.11
N LEU A 47 11.29 -4.57 1.94
CA LEU A 47 11.21 -5.23 0.63
C LEU A 47 9.83 -5.84 0.36
N ALA A 48 8.78 -5.16 0.84
CA ALA A 48 7.42 -5.73 0.85
C ALA A 48 6.88 -6.04 -0.56
N LEU A 49 7.32 -5.27 -1.56
CA LEU A 49 6.83 -5.31 -2.94
C LEU A 49 7.94 -5.63 -3.96
N ASP A 50 9.18 -5.83 -3.52
CA ASP A 50 10.36 -5.91 -4.40
C ASP A 50 10.35 -7.13 -5.35
N HIS A 51 9.58 -8.16 -5.02
CA HIS A 51 9.42 -9.36 -5.84
C HIS A 51 8.35 -9.22 -6.93
N LEU A 52 7.54 -8.15 -6.91
CA LEU A 52 6.47 -7.94 -7.87
C LEU A 52 6.99 -7.36 -9.19
N ASP A 53 6.26 -7.64 -10.27
CA ASP A 53 6.42 -6.89 -11.51
C ASP A 53 5.76 -5.50 -11.43
N ASP A 54 6.01 -4.66 -12.43
CA ASP A 54 5.48 -3.29 -12.45
C ASP A 54 3.95 -3.23 -12.44
N HIS A 55 3.27 -4.20 -13.05
CA HIS A 55 1.81 -4.20 -13.19
C HIS A 55 1.14 -4.57 -11.87
N ASP A 56 1.60 -5.65 -11.24
CA ASP A 56 1.08 -6.09 -9.94
C ASP A 56 1.45 -5.11 -8.83
N ALA A 57 2.65 -4.52 -8.88
CA ALA A 57 3.05 -3.47 -7.95
C ALA A 57 2.13 -2.24 -8.06
N ASP A 58 1.78 -1.81 -9.27
CA ASP A 58 0.87 -0.67 -9.47
C ASP A 58 -0.52 -0.94 -8.86
N ILE A 59 -1.04 -2.17 -9.02
CA ILE A 59 -2.30 -2.61 -8.40
C ILE A 59 -2.18 -2.58 -6.88
N VAL A 60 -1.17 -3.25 -6.31
CA VAL A 60 -1.01 -3.35 -4.86
C VAL A 60 -0.82 -1.97 -4.24
N ILE A 61 0.02 -1.10 -4.80
CA ILE A 61 0.22 0.27 -4.27
C ILE A 61 -1.11 1.04 -4.26
N SER A 62 -1.89 0.97 -5.35
CA SER A 62 -3.18 1.64 -5.43
C SER A 62 -4.16 1.10 -4.36
N GLU A 63 -4.20 -0.22 -4.20
CA GLU A 63 -5.06 -0.88 -3.22
C GLU A 63 -4.64 -0.59 -1.77
N LEU A 64 -3.34 -0.48 -1.48
CA LEU A 64 -2.79 -0.07 -0.19
C LEU A 64 -3.22 1.35 0.18
N CYS A 65 -3.18 2.29 -0.78
CA CYS A 65 -3.63 3.67 -0.54
C CYS A 65 -5.09 3.71 -0.07
N VAL A 66 -5.94 2.84 -0.62
CA VAL A 66 -7.34 2.72 -0.20
C VAL A 66 -7.47 2.01 1.16
N ALA A 67 -6.66 0.99 1.44
CA ALA A 67 -6.72 0.25 2.71
C ALA A 67 -6.26 1.10 3.91
N LEU A 68 -5.21 1.90 3.74
CA LEU A 68 -4.61 2.68 4.82
C LEU A 68 -5.50 3.85 5.30
N VAL A 69 -6.47 4.26 4.50
CA VAL A 69 -7.44 5.31 4.89
C VAL A 69 -8.72 4.75 5.52
N ASP A 70 -8.88 3.43 5.50
CA ASP A 70 -10.00 2.72 6.11
C ASP A 70 -9.96 2.84 7.64
N ALA A 71 -11.13 2.72 8.28
CA ALA A 71 -11.23 2.71 9.73
C ALA A 71 -10.65 1.43 10.35
N ASP A 72 -10.66 0.31 9.60
CA ASP A 72 -10.06 -0.96 9.99
C ASP A 72 -9.08 -1.43 8.90
N VAL A 73 -7.85 -0.91 8.99
CA VAL A 73 -6.77 -1.18 8.04
C VAL A 73 -6.45 -2.68 7.95
N ALA A 74 -6.45 -3.40 9.07
CA ALA A 74 -6.13 -4.82 9.10
C ALA A 74 -7.17 -5.63 8.30
N THR A 75 -8.46 -5.40 8.55
CA THR A 75 -9.54 -6.05 7.79
C THR A 75 -9.50 -5.65 6.30
N ALA A 76 -9.20 -4.39 5.99
CA ALA A 76 -9.09 -3.91 4.61
C ALA A 76 -7.96 -4.60 3.84
N LEU A 77 -6.80 -4.82 4.48
CA LEU A 77 -5.67 -5.55 3.90
C LEU A 77 -5.94 -7.05 3.78
N LEU A 78 -6.51 -7.68 4.81
CA LEU A 78 -6.89 -9.09 4.76
C LEU A 78 -7.90 -9.38 3.64
N THR A 79 -8.85 -8.48 3.41
CA THR A 79 -9.81 -8.60 2.30
C THR A 79 -9.10 -8.66 0.94
N ARG A 80 -8.05 -7.86 0.76
CA ARG A 80 -7.25 -7.84 -0.48
C ARG A 80 -6.35 -9.06 -0.61
N PHE A 81 -5.74 -9.50 0.49
CA PHE A 81 -5.01 -10.76 0.55
C PHE A 81 -5.89 -11.93 0.07
N TYR A 82 -7.08 -12.09 0.65
CA TYR A 82 -8.00 -13.16 0.23
C TYR A 82 -8.53 -12.95 -1.19
N GLY A 83 -8.71 -11.71 -1.64
CA GLY A 83 -9.04 -11.41 -3.04
C GLY A 83 -7.99 -11.93 -4.02
N ALA A 84 -6.71 -11.74 -3.70
CA ALA A 84 -5.60 -12.24 -4.51
C ALA A 84 -5.49 -13.77 -4.50
N THR A 85 -5.92 -14.46 -3.43
CA THR A 85 -5.86 -15.93 -3.37
C THR A 85 -7.11 -16.61 -3.95
N ASP A 86 -8.29 -16.04 -3.70
CA ASP A 86 -9.56 -16.72 -3.97
C ASP A 86 -10.13 -16.36 -5.36
N GLN A 87 -9.90 -15.13 -5.83
CA GLN A 87 -10.42 -14.62 -7.10
C GLN A 87 -9.43 -13.64 -7.78
N PRO A 88 -8.27 -14.12 -8.25
CA PRO A 88 -7.23 -13.25 -8.80
C PRO A 88 -7.53 -12.77 -10.23
N THR A 89 -8.44 -11.80 -10.34
CA THR A 89 -8.74 -11.16 -11.63
C THR A 89 -7.78 -10.02 -11.91
N GLY A 90 -7.07 -10.09 -13.03
CA GLY A 90 -6.22 -8.99 -13.51
C GLY A 90 -4.81 -8.94 -12.91
N LEU A 91 -4.43 -9.93 -12.10
CA LEU A 91 -3.07 -10.09 -11.58
C LEU A 91 -2.22 -10.96 -12.52
N HIS A 92 -0.93 -10.63 -12.66
CA HIS A 92 0.02 -11.47 -13.39
C HIS A 92 0.57 -12.59 -12.50
N ASP A 93 0.93 -12.27 -11.26
CA ASP A 93 1.38 -13.20 -10.22
C ASP A 93 0.52 -13.07 -8.94
N PRO A 94 -0.61 -13.81 -8.88
CA PRO A 94 -1.47 -13.82 -7.71
C PRO A 94 -0.79 -14.23 -6.40
N GLU A 95 0.15 -15.19 -6.48
CA GLU A 95 0.87 -15.68 -5.29
C GLU A 95 1.86 -14.62 -4.79
N GLY A 96 2.58 -13.96 -5.70
CA GLY A 96 3.41 -12.82 -5.40
C GLY A 96 2.62 -11.68 -4.74
N VAL A 97 1.45 -11.35 -5.27
CA VAL A 97 0.58 -10.30 -4.71
C VAL A 97 0.09 -10.66 -3.31
N ALA A 98 -0.34 -11.91 -3.08
CA ALA A 98 -0.73 -12.37 -1.75
C ALA A 98 0.44 -12.29 -0.76
N LEU A 99 1.64 -12.70 -1.17
CA LEU A 99 2.86 -12.57 -0.35
C LEU A 99 3.19 -11.10 -0.03
N ALA A 100 2.96 -10.19 -0.98
CA ALA A 100 3.15 -8.75 -0.74
C ALA A 100 2.20 -8.24 0.36
N TYR A 101 0.92 -8.62 0.32
CA TYR A 101 -0.04 -8.27 1.37
C TYR A 101 0.32 -8.87 2.73
N GLU A 102 0.78 -10.13 2.78
CA GLU A 102 1.27 -10.74 4.01
C GLU A 102 2.47 -9.99 4.58
N ASN A 103 3.44 -9.60 3.73
CA ASN A 103 4.58 -8.80 4.15
C ASN A 103 4.17 -7.43 4.68
N VAL A 104 3.23 -6.75 4.03
CA VAL A 104 2.69 -5.47 4.50
C VAL A 104 2.06 -5.61 5.88
N LEU A 105 1.17 -6.60 6.08
CA LEU A 105 0.54 -6.88 7.38
C LEU A 105 1.60 -7.09 8.47
N ARG A 106 2.62 -7.89 8.17
CA ARG A 106 3.73 -8.17 9.10
C ARG A 106 4.57 -6.93 9.42
N ILE A 107 4.93 -6.12 8.42
CA ILE A 107 5.78 -4.94 8.57
C ILE A 107 5.04 -3.85 9.35
N LEU A 108 3.76 -3.65 9.06
CA LEU A 108 2.90 -2.68 9.76
C LEU A 108 2.38 -3.20 11.11
N GLN A 109 2.69 -4.45 11.47
CA GLN A 109 2.31 -5.09 12.74
C GLN A 109 0.80 -5.13 12.98
N LEU A 110 0.04 -5.44 11.92
CA LEU A 110 -1.42 -5.52 11.90
C LEU A 110 -1.95 -6.95 12.00
#